data_AF-A0ABD0RQY2-F1
#
_entry.id   AF-A0ABD0RQY2-F1
#
_cell.length_a   1.000
_cell.length_b   1.000
_cell.length_c   1.000
_cell.angle_alpha   90.00
_cell.angle_beta   90.00
_cell.angle_gamma   90.00
#
_symmetry.space_group_name_H-M   'P 1'
#
loop_
_entity.id
_entity.type
_entity.pdbx_description
1 polymer ?
#
loop_
_entity_poly.entity_id
_entity_poly.type
_entity_poly.pdbx_seq_one_letter_code
_entity_poly.pdbx_strand_id
1 'polypeptide(L)' 'WAKDLKSDDFELICPQLADKTVKHTEFGTCNLARVPAHAVITREDARADVVNVLKQAQ' A
#
# COMPACT_ATOMS: atom_id res chain seq x y z
N TRP A 1 9.82 1.19 19.86
CA TRP A 1 10.81 0.41 19.08
C TRP A 1 11.25 1.14 17.81
N ALA A 2 10.35 1.85 17.09
CA ALA A 2 10.67 2.54 15.83
C ALA A 2 10.94 4.06 15.93
N LYS A 3 11.29 4.61 17.11
CA LYS A 3 11.36 6.07 17.32
C LYS A 3 12.48 6.75 16.52
N ASP A 4 13.62 6.07 16.39
CA ASP A 4 14.86 6.65 15.85
C ASP A 4 15.25 6.06 14.48
N LEU A 5 14.33 5.31 13.83
CA LEU A 5 14.54 4.76 12.50
C LEU A 5 14.37 5.84 11.44
N LYS A 6 15.32 5.94 10.50
CA LYS A 6 15.23 6.87 9.37
C LYS A 6 14.99 6.10 8.08
N SER A 7 14.18 6.63 7.17
CA SER A 7 13.89 5.98 5.89
C SER A 7 15.14 5.73 5.04
N ASP A 8 16.18 6.57 5.21
CA ASP A 8 17.47 6.42 4.52
C ASP A 8 18.33 5.28 5.06
N ASP A 9 17.98 4.69 6.21
CA ASP A 9 18.64 3.51 6.75
C ASP A 9 18.17 2.21 6.05
N PHE A 10 17.21 2.30 5.13
CA PHE A 10 16.56 1.17 4.46
C PHE A 10 16.55 1.30 2.94
N GLU A 11 16.62 0.15 2.27
CA GLU A 11 16.59 0.03 0.80
C GLU A 11 15.62 -1.07 0.36
N LEU A 12 15.19 -1.00 -0.90
CA LEU A 12 14.29 -1.98 -1.51
C LEU A 12 15.08 -3.05 -2.25
N ILE A 13 14.59 -4.28 -2.18
CA ILE A 13 15.04 -5.41 -3.00
C ILE A 13 14.10 -5.52 -4.20
N CYS A 14 14.67 -5.51 -5.41
CA CYS A 14 13.89 -5.58 -6.64
C CYS A 14 13.95 -7.00 -7.23
N PRO A 15 12.82 -7.61 -7.62
CA PRO A 15 12.81 -8.93 -8.27
C PRO A 15 13.66 -8.99 -9.54
N GLN A 16 13.77 -7.86 -10.26
CA GLN A 16 14.51 -7.75 -11.52
C GLN A 16 16.03 -7.53 -11.33
N LEU A 17 16.46 -7.21 -10.10
CA LEU A 17 17.85 -6.90 -9.78
C LEU A 17 18.23 -7.65 -8.50
N ALA A 18 18.41 -8.98 -8.61
CA ALA A 18 18.64 -9.85 -7.46
C ALA A 18 19.87 -9.46 -6.61
N ASP A 19 20.88 -8.82 -7.22
CA ASP A 19 22.15 -8.46 -6.57
C ASP A 19 22.25 -6.95 -6.25
N LYS A 20 21.16 -6.18 -6.41
CA LYS A 20 21.18 -4.73 -6.15
C LYS A 20 19.94 -4.29 -5.39
N THR A 21 20.16 -3.33 -4.50
CA THR A 21 19.12 -2.60 -3.79
C THR A 21 18.95 -1.21 -4.40
N VAL A 22 17.78 -0.61 -4.19
CA VAL A 22 17.47 0.76 -4.61
C VAL A 22 16.87 1.56 -3.46
N LYS A 23 16.86 2.90 -3.58
CA LYS A 23 16.28 3.76 -2.54
C LYS A 23 14.79 3.50 -2.36
N HIS A 24 14.30 3.64 -1.13
CA HIS A 24 12.88 3.46 -0.78
C HIS A 24 11.92 4.35 -1.59
N THR A 25 12.39 5.49 -2.10
CA THR A 25 11.61 6.41 -2.94
C THR A 25 11.30 5.87 -4.34
N GLU A 26 12.02 4.84 -4.81
CA GLU A 26 11.88 4.27 -6.15
C GLU A 26 10.85 3.11 -6.20
N PHE A 27 9.98 2.99 -5.21
CA PHE A 27 8.99 1.92 -5.09
C PHE A 27 8.06 1.77 -6.30
N GLY A 28 7.87 2.84 -7.09
CA GLY A 28 7.04 2.82 -8.30
C GLY A 28 7.60 1.94 -9.42
N THR A 29 8.94 1.89 -9.54
CA THR A 29 9.65 1.06 -10.52
C THR A 29 10.18 -0.23 -9.89
N CYS A 30 10.48 -0.23 -8.60
CA CYS A 30 10.95 -1.39 -7.84
C CYS A 30 9.96 -1.79 -6.74
N ASN A 31 9.16 -2.82 -7.02
CA ASN A 31 8.28 -3.47 -6.04
C ASN A 31 8.14 -4.96 -6.38
N LEU A 32 7.63 -5.73 -5.41
CA LEU A 32 7.33 -7.15 -5.65
C LEU A 32 6.11 -7.32 -6.56
N ALA A 33 5.08 -6.51 -6.31
CA ALA A 33 3.85 -6.45 -7.10
C ALA A 33 3.05 -5.20 -6.78
N ARG A 34 2.12 -4.85 -7.67
CA ARG A 34 1.06 -3.88 -7.40
C ARG A 34 -0.13 -4.58 -6.74
N VAL A 35 -0.54 -4.09 -5.58
CA VAL A 35 -1.68 -4.61 -4.82
C VAL A 35 -2.89 -3.66 -4.98
N PRO A 36 -4.12 -4.17 -5.17
CA PRO A 36 -5.30 -3.32 -5.20
C PRO A 36 -5.53 -2.63 -3.85
N ALA A 37 -6.18 -1.46 -3.86
CA ALA A 37 -6.58 -0.81 -2.62
C ALA A 37 -7.50 -1.72 -1.80
N HIS A 38 -7.41 -1.63 -0.46
CA HIS A 38 -8.33 -2.33 0.41
C HIS A 38 -9.78 -1.94 0.10
N ALA A 39 -10.68 -2.92 0.10
CA ALA A 39 -12.08 -2.74 -0.24
C ALA A 39 -12.98 -3.09 0.95
N VAL A 40 -14.07 -2.33 1.10
CA VAL A 40 -15.17 -2.67 2.01
C VAL A 40 -16.15 -3.56 1.25
N ILE A 41 -16.46 -4.73 1.81
CA ILE A 41 -17.36 -5.71 1.20
C ILE A 41 -18.66 -5.79 2.00
N THR A 42 -19.79 -5.83 1.31
CA THR A 42 -21.12 -5.94 1.89
C THR A 42 -22.02 -6.79 0.99
N ARG A 43 -23.21 -7.15 1.48
CA ARG A 43 -24.26 -7.80 0.69
C ARG A 43 -24.73 -6.84 -0.42
N GLU A 44 -25.12 -7.40 -1.56
CA GLU A 44 -25.49 -6.61 -2.74
C GLU A 44 -26.65 -5.64 -2.47
N ASP A 45 -27.67 -6.10 -1.74
CA ASP A 45 -28.84 -5.30 -1.36
C ASP A 45 -28.50 -4.12 -0.44
N ALA A 46 -27.41 -4.21 0.33
CA ALA A 46 -26.97 -3.17 1.26
C ALA A 46 -25.92 -2.21 0.66
N ARG A 47 -25.50 -2.40 -0.60
CA ARG A 47 -24.38 -1.66 -1.20
C ARG A 47 -24.60 -0.14 -1.18
N ALA A 48 -25.78 0.32 -1.59
CA ALA A 48 -26.07 1.75 -1.68
C ALA A 48 -26.07 2.41 -0.30
N ASP A 49 -26.67 1.77 0.69
CA ASP A 49 -26.75 2.27 2.06
C ASP A 49 -25.36 2.36 2.69
N VAL A 50 -24.54 1.32 2.55
CA VAL A 50 -23.17 1.31 3.05
C VAL A 50 -22.34 2.44 2.42
N VAL A 51 -22.45 2.66 1.11
CA VAL A 51 -21.75 3.77 0.45
C VAL A 51 -22.22 5.13 0.98
N ASN A 52 -23.51 5.31 1.22
CA ASN A 52 -24.05 6.57 1.74
C ASN A 52 -23.55 6.84 3.17
N VAL A 53 -23.57 5.83 4.04
CA VAL A 53 -23.07 5.95 5.42
C VAL A 53 -21.59 6.29 5.43
N LEU A 54 -20.76 5.60 4.63
CA LEU A 54 -19.32 5.86 4.57
C LEU A 54 -19.01 7.28 4.07
N LYS A 55 -19.79 7.80 3.11
CA LYS A 55 -19.63 9.17 2.63
C LYS A 55 -20.01 10.24 3.66
N GLN A 56 -20.96 9.93 4.55
CA GLN A 56 -21.38 10.86 5.62
C GLN A 56 -20.40 10.87 6.80
N ALA A 57 -19.70 9.77 7.03
CA ALA A 57 -18.73 9.63 8.11
C ALA A 57 -17.32 10.16 7.76
N GLN A 58 -17.10 10.59 6.52
CA GLN A 58 -15.86 11.18 6.04
C GLN A 58 -15.88 12.71 6.24
#